data_AF-A0A2E4B8Z9-F1
#
_entry.id   AF-A0A2E4B8Z9-F1
#
_cell.length_a   1.000
_cell.length_b   1.000
_cell.length_c   1.000
_cell.angle_alpha   90.00
_cell.angle_beta   90.00
_cell.angle_gamma   90.00
#
_symmetry.space_group_name_H-M   'P 1'
#
loop_
_entity.id
_entity.type
_entity.pdbx_description
1 polymer ?
#
loop_
_entity_poly.entity_id
_entity_poly.type
_entity_poly.pdbx_seq_one_letter_code
_entity_poly.pdbx_strand_id
1 'polypeptide(L)'
;MRAPVRLADLQTRGDALLFLRSTFERQLEASIDLGAEPNKGIAGDYGARQAFNALLSPVEQRAFFQQIIADRRYWPRIKSLIGNPPFSFLLPEDEDLLRAGGICRNRAHMSAQDSSISKAPDFGDGHFTDDAERTYRVINYDQKDPSLPWQNLSTQKKLIVDVRLKRFSQKVKIAIFRGTDATARTQAALMFPRPGEEVVLHLSKHLESTGAHSITVRVDSGQQKARLSPIARLLVTVLRV
;
A
#
# COMPACT_ATOMS: atom_id res chain seq x y z
N MET A 1 -19.41 -18.85 -15.45
CA MET A 1 -18.83 -17.84 -14.54
C MET A 1 -17.49 -17.40 -15.11
N ARG A 2 -17.24 -16.10 -15.30
CA ARG A 2 -15.91 -15.62 -15.70
C ARG A 2 -14.94 -15.79 -14.53
N ALA A 3 -13.70 -16.22 -14.80
CA ALA A 3 -12.66 -16.30 -13.79
C ALA A 3 -12.44 -14.93 -13.13
N PRO A 4 -12.14 -14.87 -11.82
CA PRO A 4 -11.84 -13.60 -11.16
C PRO A 4 -10.62 -12.95 -11.84
N VAL A 5 -10.75 -11.67 -12.21
CA VAL A 5 -9.67 -10.88 -12.79
C VAL A 5 -8.51 -10.84 -11.80
N ARG A 6 -7.31 -11.23 -12.23
CA ARG A 6 -6.11 -11.13 -11.40
C ARG A 6 -5.56 -9.72 -11.50
N LEU A 7 -5.04 -9.18 -10.40
CA LEU A 7 -4.45 -7.84 -10.40
C LEU A 7 -3.27 -7.74 -11.38
N ALA A 8 -2.54 -8.84 -11.56
CA ALA A 8 -1.45 -8.95 -12.51
C ALA A 8 -1.86 -8.80 -13.99
N ASP A 9 -3.12 -9.02 -14.32
CA ASP A 9 -3.63 -8.93 -15.70
C ASP A 9 -3.95 -7.48 -16.09
N LEU A 10 -4.09 -6.58 -15.12
CA LEU A 10 -4.38 -5.16 -15.34
C LEU A 10 -3.13 -4.47 -15.91
N GLN A 11 -3.29 -3.74 -17.02
CA GLN A 11 -2.18 -3.10 -17.74
C GLN A 11 -2.15 -1.58 -17.54
N THR A 12 -3.31 -0.97 -17.30
CA THR A 12 -3.40 0.48 -17.21
C THR A 12 -4.09 0.95 -15.94
N ARG A 13 -3.82 2.19 -15.59
CA ARG A 13 -4.52 2.94 -14.55
C ARG A 13 -6.03 3.02 -14.81
N GLY A 14 -6.44 3.11 -16.08
CA GLY A 14 -7.85 3.09 -16.47
C GLY A 14 -8.52 1.77 -16.09
N ASP A 15 -7.88 0.65 -16.42
CA ASP A 15 -8.36 -0.70 -16.07
C ASP A 15 -8.44 -0.89 -14.56
N ALA A 16 -7.43 -0.42 -13.83
CA ALA A 16 -7.41 -0.43 -12.37
C ALA A 16 -8.58 0.33 -11.75
N LEU A 17 -8.89 1.53 -12.23
CA LEU A 17 -10.00 2.33 -11.73
C LEU A 17 -11.35 1.66 -12.03
N LEU A 18 -11.54 1.11 -13.24
CA LEU A 18 -12.76 0.36 -13.60
C LEU A 18 -12.92 -0.89 -12.74
N PHE A 19 -11.83 -1.64 -12.55
CA PHE A 19 -11.80 -2.82 -11.70
C PHE A 19 -12.18 -2.45 -10.25
N LEU A 20 -11.60 -1.39 -9.69
CA LEU A 20 -11.88 -0.96 -8.32
C LEU A 20 -13.32 -0.48 -8.16
N ARG A 21 -13.86 0.31 -9.09
CA ARG A 21 -15.28 0.72 -9.09
C ARG A 21 -16.20 -0.50 -9.05
N SER A 22 -16.01 -1.43 -9.98
CA SER A 22 -16.83 -2.65 -10.05
C SER A 22 -16.69 -3.54 -8.81
N THR A 23 -15.51 -3.55 -8.18
CA THR A 23 -15.24 -4.36 -6.98
C THR A 23 -15.88 -3.75 -5.75
N PHE A 24 -15.74 -2.44 -5.56
CA PHE A 24 -16.36 -1.71 -4.46
C PHE A 24 -17.88 -1.76 -4.54
N GLU A 25 -18.44 -1.58 -5.74
CA GLU A 25 -19.88 -1.68 -5.97
C GLU A 25 -20.41 -3.07 -5.64
N ARG A 26 -19.74 -4.14 -6.12
CA ARG A 26 -20.10 -5.51 -5.75
C ARG A 26 -20.04 -5.77 -4.24
N GLN A 27 -19.04 -5.23 -3.55
CA GLN A 27 -18.95 -5.39 -2.09
C GLN A 27 -20.01 -4.57 -1.34
N LEU A 28 -20.42 -3.42 -1.88
CA LEU A 28 -21.53 -2.65 -1.35
C LEU A 28 -22.85 -3.42 -1.49
N GLU A 29 -23.18 -3.90 -2.69
CA GLU A 29 -24.40 -4.67 -2.94
C GLU A 29 -24.43 -5.95 -2.09
N ALA A 30 -23.32 -6.72 -2.06
CA ALA A 30 -23.21 -7.90 -1.22
C ALA A 30 -23.41 -7.59 0.28
N SER A 31 -23.00 -6.41 0.74
CA SER A 31 -23.23 -6.00 2.13
C SER A 31 -24.68 -5.70 2.44
N ILE A 32 -25.40 -5.14 1.48
CA ILE A 32 -26.82 -4.82 1.58
C ILE A 32 -27.62 -6.13 1.60
N ASP A 33 -27.32 -7.04 0.68
CA ASP A 33 -27.96 -8.36 0.59
C ASP A 33 -27.78 -9.19 1.88
N LEU A 34 -26.59 -9.10 2.49
CA LEU A 34 -26.27 -9.80 3.73
C LEU A 34 -26.78 -9.08 5.00
N GLY A 35 -27.32 -7.87 4.89
CA GLY A 35 -27.67 -7.05 6.05
C GLY A 35 -26.47 -6.82 6.99
N ALA A 36 -25.28 -6.65 6.43
CA ALA A 36 -24.05 -6.58 7.22
C ALA A 36 -24.04 -5.36 8.15
N GLU A 37 -23.63 -5.57 9.40
CA GLU A 37 -23.45 -4.46 10.35
C GLU A 37 -22.41 -3.45 9.83
N PRO A 38 -22.57 -2.15 10.15
CA PRO A 38 -21.63 -1.12 9.71
C PRO A 38 -20.17 -1.47 10.03
N ASN A 39 -19.33 -1.44 9.00
CA ASN A 39 -17.89 -1.71 9.00
C ASN A 39 -17.49 -3.13 9.43
N LYS A 40 -18.45 -4.04 9.51
CA LYS A 40 -18.18 -5.46 9.67
C LYS A 40 -17.65 -6.02 8.35
N GLY A 41 -16.48 -6.65 8.43
CA GLY A 41 -15.85 -7.27 7.27
C GLY A 41 -16.73 -8.41 6.73
N ILE A 42 -16.88 -8.46 5.41
CA ILE A 42 -17.47 -9.59 4.68
C ILE A 42 -16.42 -10.23 3.78
N ALA A 43 -16.74 -11.39 3.22
CA ALA A 43 -15.89 -12.07 2.26
C ALA A 43 -15.65 -11.18 1.02
N GLY A 44 -14.37 -10.91 0.73
CA GLY A 44 -13.95 -10.07 -0.41
C GLY A 44 -13.45 -8.68 -0.03
N ASP A 45 -13.81 -8.15 1.15
CA ASP A 45 -13.36 -6.82 1.60
C ASP A 45 -11.82 -6.71 1.65
N TYR A 46 -11.15 -7.76 2.12
CA TYR A 46 -9.69 -7.81 2.16
C TYR A 46 -9.07 -7.67 0.76
N GLY A 47 -9.62 -8.38 -0.23
CA GLY A 47 -9.15 -8.31 -1.62
C GLY A 47 -9.42 -6.94 -2.26
N ALA A 48 -10.59 -6.35 -2.00
CA ALA A 48 -10.91 -5.00 -2.44
C ALA A 48 -9.92 -3.96 -1.88
N ARG A 49 -9.61 -4.06 -0.58
CA ARG A 49 -8.64 -3.19 0.08
C ARG A 49 -7.22 -3.41 -0.43
N GLN A 50 -6.83 -4.66 -0.65
CA GLN A 50 -5.53 -5.00 -1.24
C GLN A 50 -5.38 -4.39 -2.62
N ALA A 51 -6.38 -4.56 -3.48
CA ALA A 51 -6.41 -3.97 -4.81
C ALA A 51 -6.33 -2.43 -4.76
N PHE A 52 -7.08 -1.79 -3.85
CA PHE A 52 -7.03 -0.34 -3.66
C PHE A 52 -5.62 0.15 -3.27
N ASN A 53 -4.90 -0.61 -2.44
CA ASN A 53 -3.57 -0.25 -1.97
C ASN A 53 -2.45 -0.49 -2.99
N ALA A 54 -2.60 -1.53 -3.81
CA ALA A 54 -1.63 -1.87 -4.85
C ALA A 54 -1.86 -1.02 -6.11
N LEU A 55 -3.09 -0.96 -6.63
CA LEU A 55 -3.34 -0.42 -7.96
C LEU A 55 -3.16 1.09 -8.06
N LEU A 56 -3.36 1.83 -6.96
CA LEU A 56 -3.44 3.28 -6.95
C LEU A 56 -2.29 3.92 -6.17
N SER A 57 -1.71 4.97 -6.75
CA SER A 57 -0.87 5.94 -6.03
C SER A 57 -1.69 6.70 -4.98
N PRO A 58 -1.07 7.33 -3.96
CA PRO A 58 -1.82 8.10 -2.97
C PRO A 58 -2.72 9.20 -3.56
N VAL A 59 -2.30 9.85 -4.65
CA VAL A 59 -3.10 10.89 -5.30
C VAL A 59 -4.38 10.29 -5.90
N GLU A 60 -4.27 9.14 -6.55
CA GLU A 60 -5.42 8.42 -7.11
C GLU A 60 -6.30 7.82 -6.03
N GLN A 61 -5.71 7.32 -4.95
CA GLN A 61 -6.43 6.85 -3.77
C GLN A 61 -7.31 7.95 -3.19
N ARG A 62 -6.78 9.18 -3.07
CA ARG A 62 -7.54 10.35 -2.64
C ARG A 62 -8.70 10.65 -3.60
N ALA A 63 -8.43 10.73 -4.90
CA ALA A 63 -9.45 11.04 -5.89
C ALA A 63 -10.57 9.97 -5.93
N PHE A 64 -10.18 8.69 -5.88
CA PHE A 64 -11.12 7.58 -5.80
C PHE A 64 -11.93 7.62 -4.50
N PHE A 65 -11.27 7.85 -3.36
CA PHE A 65 -11.92 7.98 -2.06
C PHE A 65 -12.98 9.09 -2.06
N GLN A 66 -12.64 10.27 -2.59
CA GLN A 66 -13.56 11.42 -2.69
C GLN A 66 -14.80 11.09 -3.53
N GLN A 67 -14.66 10.28 -4.59
CA GLN A 67 -15.79 9.81 -5.38
C GLN A 67 -16.68 8.84 -4.58
N ILE A 68 -16.07 7.90 -3.87
CA ILE A 68 -16.80 6.87 -3.10
C ILE A 68 -17.56 7.49 -1.93
N ILE A 69 -16.94 8.40 -1.18
CA ILE A 69 -17.56 9.01 -0.01
C ILE A 69 -18.66 10.03 -0.34
N ALA A 70 -18.71 10.53 -1.58
CA ALA A 70 -19.84 11.33 -2.05
C ALA A 70 -21.15 10.50 -2.08
N ASP A 71 -21.06 9.18 -2.26
CA ASP A 71 -22.20 8.26 -2.16
C ASP A 71 -22.35 7.74 -0.72
N ARG A 72 -23.45 8.16 -0.08
CA ARG A 72 -23.77 7.83 1.31
C ARG A 72 -23.93 6.33 1.57
N ARG A 73 -24.23 5.54 0.55
CA ARG A 73 -24.35 4.08 0.68
C ARG A 73 -23.04 3.44 1.10
N TYR A 74 -21.90 4.03 0.75
CA TYR A 74 -20.57 3.51 1.12
C TYR A 74 -20.14 3.85 2.55
N TRP A 75 -20.77 4.81 3.23
CA TRP A 75 -20.31 5.28 4.54
C TRP A 75 -20.21 4.16 5.60
N PRO A 76 -21.16 3.20 5.68
CA PRO A 76 -21.04 2.06 6.58
C PRO A 76 -19.95 1.05 6.16
N ARG A 77 -19.28 1.23 5.03
CA ARG A 77 -18.33 0.26 4.43
C ARG A 77 -16.90 0.79 4.34
N ILE A 78 -16.68 2.09 4.54
CA ILE A 78 -15.37 2.72 4.34
C ILE A 78 -14.25 2.01 5.11
N LYS A 79 -14.46 1.63 6.37
CA LYS A 79 -13.38 0.99 7.14
C LYS A 79 -13.07 -0.43 6.68
N SER A 80 -14.07 -1.17 6.22
CA SER A 80 -13.85 -2.54 5.75
C SER A 80 -13.16 -2.53 4.38
N LEU A 81 -13.59 -1.65 3.47
CA LEU A 81 -13.09 -1.55 2.09
C LEU A 81 -11.75 -0.81 1.96
N ILE A 82 -11.51 0.21 2.77
CA ILE A 82 -10.35 1.11 2.60
C ILE A 82 -9.39 0.98 3.78
N GLY A 83 -9.92 0.77 4.99
CA GLY A 83 -9.14 0.60 6.21
C GLY A 83 -9.46 1.65 7.27
N ASN A 84 -8.68 1.64 8.34
CA ASN A 84 -8.91 2.53 9.47
C ASN A 84 -8.22 3.88 9.28
N PRO A 85 -8.87 5.01 9.63
CA PRO A 85 -8.22 6.31 9.67
C PRO A 85 -7.12 6.37 10.76
N PRO A 86 -6.14 7.29 10.65
CA PRO A 86 -6.08 8.36 9.64
C PRO A 86 -5.56 7.85 8.30
N PHE A 87 -6.12 8.34 7.20
CA PHE A 87 -5.74 7.92 5.84
C PHE A 87 -4.53 8.72 5.37
N SER A 88 -3.48 8.03 4.89
CA SER A 88 -2.21 8.67 4.51
C SER A 88 -2.29 9.47 3.20
N PHE A 89 -3.31 9.21 2.39
CA PHE A 89 -3.55 9.89 1.11
C PHE A 89 -4.44 11.13 1.21
N LEU A 90 -5.06 11.38 2.37
CA LEU A 90 -5.92 12.55 2.56
C LEU A 90 -5.13 13.77 2.99
N LEU A 91 -5.54 14.93 2.47
CA LEU A 91 -4.98 16.23 2.84
C LEU A 91 -5.86 16.91 3.90
N PRO A 92 -5.34 17.92 4.63
CA PRO A 92 -6.11 18.62 5.65
C PRO A 92 -7.45 19.18 5.15
N GLU A 93 -7.54 19.66 3.91
CA GLU A 93 -8.78 20.19 3.34
C GLU A 93 -9.87 19.14 3.10
N ASP A 94 -9.55 17.84 3.12
CA ASP A 94 -10.55 16.76 2.99
C ASP A 94 -11.34 16.52 4.29
N GLU A 95 -10.99 17.21 5.38
CA GLU A 95 -11.57 16.99 6.70
C GLU A 95 -13.08 17.28 6.75
N ASP A 96 -13.53 18.35 6.09
CA ASP A 96 -14.96 18.73 6.10
C ASP A 96 -15.83 17.67 5.43
N LEU A 97 -15.32 17.06 4.37
CA LEU A 97 -16.00 15.98 3.66
C LEU A 97 -16.09 14.71 4.53
N LEU A 98 -15.06 14.43 5.33
CA LEU A 98 -15.09 13.32 6.28
C LEU A 98 -16.02 13.56 7.48
N ARG A 99 -16.10 14.82 7.95
CA ARG A 99 -17.04 15.27 9.00
C ARG A 99 -18.47 15.16 8.53
N ALA A 100 -18.77 15.65 7.33
CA ALA A 100 -20.08 15.51 6.69
C ALA A 100 -20.45 14.03 6.53
N GLY A 101 -19.46 13.17 6.24
CA GLY A 101 -19.56 11.71 6.18
C GLY A 101 -19.94 10.99 7.47
N GLY A 102 -20.03 11.67 8.62
CA GLY A 102 -20.23 11.03 9.93
C GLY A 102 -19.08 10.11 10.36
N ILE A 103 -17.99 10.04 9.58
CA ILE A 103 -16.81 9.22 9.86
C ILE A 103 -16.00 9.82 11.03
N CYS A 104 -16.21 11.12 11.32
CA CYS A 104 -15.36 11.93 12.19
C CYS A 104 -16.06 12.54 13.40
N ARG A 105 -17.18 11.99 13.89
CA ARG A 105 -17.73 12.43 15.18
C ARG A 105 -16.65 12.22 16.26
N ASN A 106 -15.96 13.31 16.64
CA ASN A 106 -14.93 13.42 17.68
C ASN A 106 -13.47 13.01 17.35
N ARG A 107 -12.98 13.11 16.10
CA ARG A 107 -11.54 12.93 15.79
C ARG A 107 -10.94 14.17 15.14
N ALA A 108 -9.97 14.80 15.82
CA ALA A 108 -9.36 16.07 15.43
C ALA A 108 -8.22 15.98 14.39
N HIS A 109 -7.75 14.79 14.02
CA HIS A 109 -6.64 14.64 13.05
C HIS A 109 -6.86 13.41 12.15
N MET A 110 -7.68 13.57 11.11
CA MET A 110 -7.98 12.52 10.12
C MET A 110 -7.05 12.54 8.90
N SER A 111 -6.48 13.70 8.61
CA SER A 111 -5.37 13.90 7.69
C SER A 111 -4.06 13.67 8.44
N ALA A 112 -3.07 13.11 7.76
CA ALA A 112 -1.72 13.12 8.31
C ALA A 112 -1.14 14.52 8.08
N GLN A 113 -1.40 15.47 8.99
CA GLN A 113 -0.75 16.79 8.99
C GLN A 113 0.79 16.67 8.83
N ASP A 114 1.37 15.55 9.30
CA ASP A 114 2.82 15.35 9.37
C ASP A 114 3.38 14.15 8.57
N SER A 115 2.58 13.40 7.78
CA SER A 115 3.20 12.31 7.01
C SER A 115 2.48 11.94 5.72
N SER A 116 3.01 12.40 4.59
CA SER A 116 2.78 11.78 3.28
C SER A 116 3.30 10.34 3.19
N ILE A 117 3.96 9.84 4.25
CA ILE A 117 4.51 8.49 4.37
C ILE A 117 3.43 7.49 4.79
N SER A 118 3.37 6.36 4.10
CA SER A 118 2.43 5.26 4.34
C SER A 118 2.41 4.77 5.79
N LYS A 119 1.30 4.17 6.21
CA LYS A 119 1.11 3.45 7.48
C LYS A 119 1.09 1.96 7.23
N ALA A 120 1.23 1.17 8.29
CA ALA A 120 1.30 -0.28 8.17
C ALA A 120 0.11 -0.90 7.38
N PRO A 121 -1.15 -0.47 7.56
CA PRO A 121 -2.29 -0.99 6.78
C PRO A 121 -2.19 -0.68 5.28
N ASP A 122 -1.59 0.46 4.91
CA ASP A 122 -1.51 0.95 3.54
C ASP A 122 -0.58 0.09 2.66
N PHE A 123 0.31 -0.69 3.28
CA PHE A 123 1.20 -1.59 2.54
C PHE A 123 0.47 -2.78 1.96
N GLY A 124 -0.59 -3.30 2.60
CA GLY A 124 -1.13 -4.62 2.25
C GLY A 124 0.02 -5.64 2.14
N ASP A 125 0.12 -6.27 0.97
CA ASP A 125 1.19 -7.21 0.60
C ASP A 125 2.34 -6.55 -0.20
N GLY A 126 2.30 -5.23 -0.37
CA GLY A 126 3.30 -4.43 -1.09
C GLY A 126 3.33 -4.65 -2.60
N HIS A 127 4.12 -3.83 -3.28
CA HIS A 127 4.47 -4.05 -4.68
C HIS A 127 5.64 -5.01 -4.82
N PHE A 128 6.63 -4.87 -3.93
CA PHE A 128 7.82 -5.71 -3.93
C PHE A 128 8.17 -6.20 -2.52
N THR A 129 8.94 -7.27 -2.47
CA THR A 129 9.64 -7.77 -1.28
C THR A 129 11.10 -8.03 -1.61
N ASP A 130 12.00 -7.87 -0.65
CA ASP A 130 13.39 -8.25 -0.85
C ASP A 130 13.74 -9.55 -0.11
N ASP A 131 15.02 -9.96 -0.21
CA ASP A 131 15.49 -11.15 0.47
C ASP A 131 15.35 -11.02 2.00
N ALA A 132 15.50 -9.82 2.58
CA ALA A 132 15.27 -9.59 4.00
C ALA A 132 13.78 -9.57 4.42
N GLU A 133 12.86 -9.91 3.50
CA GLU A 133 11.41 -9.90 3.70
C GLU A 133 10.86 -8.52 4.11
N ARG A 134 11.55 -7.46 3.70
CA ARG A 134 11.07 -6.07 3.80
C ARG A 134 10.06 -5.85 2.69
N THR A 135 8.96 -5.19 3.00
CA THR A 135 7.88 -4.93 2.04
C THR A 135 8.01 -3.52 1.49
N TYR A 136 7.95 -3.37 0.17
CA TYR A 136 8.12 -2.10 -0.53
C TYR A 136 6.84 -1.74 -1.27
N ARG A 137 6.45 -0.47 -1.16
CA ARG A 137 5.32 0.11 -1.88
C ARG A 137 5.81 1.32 -2.67
N VAL A 138 5.79 1.21 -3.99
CA VAL A 138 6.00 2.34 -4.89
C VAL A 138 4.93 3.43 -4.68
N ILE A 139 5.38 4.68 -4.54
CA ILE A 139 4.57 5.89 -4.29
C ILE A 139 4.54 6.79 -5.54
N ASN A 140 4.74 6.22 -6.73
CA ASN A 140 5.13 6.92 -7.95
C ASN A 140 4.35 8.22 -8.20
N TYR A 141 5.07 9.28 -8.57
CA TYR A 141 4.55 10.63 -8.82
C TYR A 141 4.84 11.01 -10.29
N ASP A 142 4.30 10.24 -11.24
CA ASP A 142 4.18 10.69 -12.62
C ASP A 142 2.72 10.56 -13.06
N GLN A 143 2.04 11.69 -13.13
CA GLN A 143 0.64 11.73 -13.55
C GLN A 143 0.46 11.36 -15.02
N LYS A 144 1.52 11.48 -15.85
CA LYS A 144 1.48 11.23 -17.28
C LYS A 144 1.67 9.76 -17.66
N ASP A 145 2.25 8.95 -16.78
CA ASP A 145 2.52 7.53 -17.02
C ASP A 145 1.24 6.69 -16.77
N PRO A 146 0.57 6.14 -17.80
CA PRO A 146 -0.67 5.40 -17.61
C PRO A 146 -0.47 4.01 -17.00
N SER A 147 0.77 3.56 -16.81
CA SER A 147 1.07 2.25 -16.24
C SER A 147 0.76 2.16 -14.75
N LEU A 148 0.67 0.93 -14.24
CA LEU A 148 0.54 0.69 -12.81
C LEU A 148 1.87 0.97 -12.07
N PRO A 149 1.86 1.22 -10.75
CA PRO A 149 3.04 1.68 -10.00
C PRO A 149 4.28 0.77 -10.07
N TRP A 150 4.09 -0.52 -10.33
CA TRP A 150 5.18 -1.51 -10.44
C TRP A 150 5.51 -1.90 -11.88
N GLN A 151 4.77 -1.38 -12.86
CA GLN A 151 4.97 -1.64 -14.28
C GLN A 151 5.83 -0.56 -14.93
N ASN A 152 6.38 -0.87 -16.11
CA ASN A 152 7.18 0.06 -16.91
C ASN A 152 8.35 0.72 -16.12
N LEU A 153 9.02 -0.11 -15.31
CA LEU A 153 10.23 0.28 -14.61
C LEU A 153 11.41 0.09 -15.56
N SER A 154 12.12 1.17 -15.87
CA SER A 154 13.29 1.14 -16.74
C SER A 154 14.57 1.37 -15.93
N THR A 155 15.70 0.90 -16.46
CA THR A 155 17.02 1.23 -15.92
C THR A 155 17.19 2.75 -15.80
N GLN A 156 17.86 3.20 -14.73
CA GLN A 156 18.04 4.59 -14.31
C GLN A 156 16.75 5.35 -13.93
N LYS A 157 15.57 4.72 -13.93
CA LYS A 157 14.35 5.36 -13.40
C LYS A 157 14.50 5.55 -11.89
N LYS A 158 14.20 6.76 -11.42
CA LYS A 158 14.12 7.06 -9.98
C LYS A 158 12.72 6.75 -9.47
N LEU A 159 12.64 6.08 -8.33
CA LEU A 159 11.39 5.70 -7.68
C LEU A 159 11.40 6.21 -6.25
N ILE A 160 10.24 6.70 -5.81
CA ILE A 160 9.96 6.92 -4.41
C ILE A 160 9.23 5.68 -3.90
N VAL A 161 9.81 5.00 -2.93
CA VAL A 161 9.23 3.79 -2.33
C VAL A 161 9.10 3.97 -0.83
N ASP A 162 7.97 3.60 -0.27
CA ASP A 162 7.87 3.38 1.16
C ASP A 162 8.29 1.93 1.43
N VAL A 163 9.16 1.71 2.41
CA VAL A 163 9.60 0.39 2.87
C VAL A 163 9.09 0.15 4.28
N ARG A 164 8.64 -1.08 4.55
CA ARG A 164 8.20 -1.55 5.85
C ARG A 164 9.01 -2.76 6.28
N LEU A 165 9.54 -2.70 7.50
CA LEU A 165 10.22 -3.82 8.13
C LEU A 165 9.22 -4.87 8.63
N LYS A 166 9.64 -6.13 8.58
CA LYS A 166 8.89 -7.25 9.16
C LYS A 166 8.75 -7.04 10.66
N ARG A 167 7.55 -7.33 11.18
CA ARG A 167 7.29 -7.26 12.62
C ARG A 167 7.74 -8.55 13.29
N PHE A 168 8.66 -8.42 14.23
CA PHE A 168 9.09 -9.50 15.11
C PHE A 168 8.66 -9.21 16.55
N SER A 169 8.40 -10.26 17.33
CA SER A 169 8.22 -10.12 18.78
C SER A 169 9.53 -9.66 19.43
N GLN A 170 9.46 -9.03 20.60
CA GLN A 170 10.66 -8.54 21.29
C GLN A 170 11.66 -9.65 21.57
N LYS A 171 11.18 -10.83 21.99
CA LYS A 171 12.00 -12.03 22.21
C LYS A 171 12.78 -12.41 20.95
N VAL A 172 12.11 -12.43 19.80
CA VAL A 172 12.74 -12.76 18.51
C VAL A 172 13.73 -11.69 18.07
N LYS A 173 13.41 -10.39 18.26
CA LYS A 173 14.35 -9.30 17.97
C LYS A 173 15.64 -9.42 18.77
N ILE A 174 15.53 -9.71 20.06
CA ILE A 174 16.69 -9.90 20.95
C ILE A 174 17.49 -11.11 20.51
N ALA A 175 16.84 -12.22 20.14
CA ALA A 175 17.53 -13.42 19.65
C ALA A 175 18.29 -13.18 18.33
N ILE A 176 17.68 -12.45 17.39
CA ILE A 176 18.33 -12.05 16.14
C ILE A 176 19.52 -11.11 16.42
N PHE A 177 19.34 -10.14 17.32
CA PHE A 177 20.40 -9.19 17.66
C PHE A 177 21.58 -9.85 18.39
N ARG A 178 21.30 -10.83 19.27
CA ARG A 178 22.32 -11.58 20.01
C ARG A 178 23.00 -12.68 19.19
N GLY A 179 22.59 -12.90 17.94
CA GLY A 179 23.23 -13.86 17.04
C GLY A 179 22.83 -15.32 17.27
N THR A 180 21.92 -15.61 18.21
CA THR A 180 21.54 -16.99 18.57
C THR A 180 20.68 -17.70 17.51
N ASP A 181 19.97 -16.94 16.67
CA ASP A 181 19.12 -17.44 15.56
C ASP A 181 19.36 -16.64 14.25
N ALA A 182 20.51 -15.96 14.14
CA ALA A 182 20.67 -14.88 13.18
C ALA A 182 21.51 -15.32 11.96
N THR A 183 20.86 -15.46 10.81
CA THR A 183 21.56 -15.36 9.52
C THR A 183 21.75 -13.87 9.18
N ALA A 184 22.71 -13.54 8.31
CA ALA A 184 22.90 -12.17 7.84
C ALA A 184 21.59 -11.58 7.26
N ARG A 185 20.80 -12.43 6.59
CA ARG A 185 19.46 -12.12 6.07
C ARG A 185 18.47 -11.75 7.19
N THR A 186 18.44 -12.51 8.28
CA THR A 186 17.54 -12.25 9.42
C THR A 186 17.90 -10.95 10.15
N GLN A 187 19.18 -10.61 10.22
CA GLN A 187 19.64 -9.32 10.79
C GLN A 187 19.26 -8.14 9.90
N ALA A 188 19.42 -8.28 8.58
CA ALA A 188 19.01 -7.27 7.61
C ALA A 188 17.50 -6.95 7.68
N ALA A 189 16.66 -7.91 8.05
CA ALA A 189 15.22 -7.71 8.23
C ALA A 189 14.86 -6.72 9.36
N LEU A 190 15.80 -6.44 10.26
CA LEU A 190 15.63 -5.46 11.35
C LEU A 190 16.06 -4.04 10.98
N MET A 191 16.65 -3.84 9.80
CA MET A 191 17.25 -2.58 9.40
C MET A 191 16.73 -2.11 8.05
N PHE A 192 16.56 -0.79 7.91
CA PHE A 192 16.31 -0.21 6.60
C PHE A 192 17.57 -0.28 5.72
N PRO A 193 17.40 -0.43 4.40
CA PRO A 193 18.50 -0.25 3.45
C PRO A 193 19.19 1.09 3.66
N ARG A 194 20.53 1.11 3.58
CA ARG A 194 21.33 2.33 3.74
C ARG A 194 21.57 3.00 2.39
N PRO A 195 21.77 4.34 2.33
CA PRO A 195 22.24 5.00 1.12
C PRO A 195 23.50 4.34 0.55
N GLY A 196 23.51 4.08 -0.75
CA GLY A 196 24.55 3.36 -1.49
C GLY A 196 24.33 1.85 -1.58
N GLU A 197 23.44 1.25 -0.78
CA GLU A 197 23.16 -0.20 -0.81
C GLU A 197 22.38 -0.58 -2.07
N GLU A 198 22.74 -1.73 -2.65
CA GLU A 198 21.99 -2.37 -3.73
C GLU A 198 21.03 -3.41 -3.14
N VAL A 199 19.77 -3.36 -3.55
CA VAL A 199 18.72 -4.26 -3.07
C VAL A 199 18.00 -4.88 -4.25
N VAL A 200 17.85 -6.20 -4.22
CA VAL A 200 17.01 -6.93 -5.18
C VAL A 200 15.57 -6.94 -4.67
N LEU A 201 14.67 -6.40 -5.47
CA LEU A 201 13.24 -6.29 -5.19
C LEU A 201 12.48 -7.29 -6.07
N HIS A 202 11.88 -8.29 -5.43
CA HIS A 202 11.04 -9.30 -6.06
C HIS A 202 9.59 -8.82 -6.07
N LEU A 203 8.92 -8.91 -7.21
CA LEU A 203 7.51 -8.52 -7.35
C LEU A 203 6.63 -9.39 -6.45
N SER A 204 5.67 -8.78 -5.76
CA SER A 204 4.77 -9.53 -4.89
C SER A 204 3.90 -10.51 -5.69
N LYS A 205 3.73 -11.73 -5.18
CA LYS A 205 3.02 -12.84 -5.86
C LYS A 205 1.64 -12.51 -6.45
N HIS A 206 0.89 -11.62 -5.80
CA HIS A 206 -0.45 -11.22 -6.26
C HIS A 206 -0.43 -10.30 -7.50
N LEU A 207 0.76 -9.82 -7.90
CA LEU A 207 1.01 -8.95 -9.04
C LEU A 207 1.82 -9.65 -10.16
N GLU A 208 2.26 -10.90 -9.93
CA GLU A 208 2.99 -11.71 -10.91
C GLU A 208 2.02 -12.29 -11.96
N SER A 209 2.23 -11.97 -13.24
CA SER A 209 1.43 -12.49 -14.36
C SER A 209 2.12 -13.65 -15.09
N THR A 210 3.43 -13.51 -15.36
CA THR A 210 4.21 -14.43 -16.21
C THR A 210 5.35 -15.13 -15.50
N GLY A 211 5.48 -14.97 -14.18
CA GLY A 211 6.53 -15.59 -13.35
C GLY A 211 7.21 -14.59 -12.41
N ALA A 212 8.24 -15.07 -11.71
CA ALA A 212 9.02 -14.25 -10.80
C ALA A 212 9.69 -13.10 -11.57
N HIS A 213 9.35 -11.86 -11.20
CA HIS A 213 9.95 -10.66 -11.74
C HIS A 213 10.72 -9.95 -10.63
N SER A 214 11.95 -9.52 -10.91
CA SER A 214 12.78 -8.83 -9.92
C SER A 214 13.54 -7.68 -10.55
N ILE A 215 13.64 -6.57 -9.84
CA ILE A 215 14.48 -5.44 -10.21
C ILE A 215 15.60 -5.26 -9.19
N THR A 216 16.76 -4.76 -9.62
CA THR A 216 17.82 -4.33 -8.70
C THR A 216 17.77 -2.81 -8.58
N VAL A 217 17.73 -2.29 -7.36
CA VAL A 217 17.71 -0.85 -7.08
C VAL A 217 18.89 -0.45 -6.20
N ARG A 218 19.39 0.77 -6.39
CA ARG A 218 20.31 1.42 -5.46
C ARG A 218 19.55 2.41 -4.60
N VAL A 219 19.81 2.42 -3.31
CA VAL A 219 19.24 3.39 -2.37
C VAL A 219 20.02 4.70 -2.49
N ASP A 220 19.37 5.78 -2.89
CA ASP A 220 20.00 7.09 -3.00
C ASP A 220 19.89 7.87 -1.69
N SER A 221 18.72 7.85 -1.06
CA SER A 221 18.47 8.49 0.24
C SER A 221 17.26 7.89 0.94
N GLY A 222 17.08 8.19 2.24
CA GLY A 222 15.95 7.68 3.00
C GLY A 222 15.59 8.51 4.24
N GLN A 223 14.32 8.51 4.58
CA GLN A 223 13.76 9.18 5.75
C GLN A 223 12.80 8.24 6.49
N GLN A 224 13.06 7.99 7.77
CA GLN A 224 12.16 7.23 8.63
C GLN A 224 10.92 8.07 8.99
N LYS A 225 9.73 7.47 8.97
CA LYS A 225 8.47 8.19 9.24
C LYS A 225 8.45 8.92 10.58
N ALA A 226 8.96 8.25 11.61
CA ALA A 226 9.13 8.77 12.95
C ALA A 226 10.23 7.95 13.63
N ARG A 227 10.79 8.47 14.73
CA ARG A 227 11.76 7.73 15.53
C ARG A 227 11.18 6.37 15.91
N LEU A 228 11.91 5.29 15.63
CA LEU A 228 11.50 3.88 15.86
C LEU A 228 10.32 3.37 15.01
N SER A 229 9.83 4.13 14.02
CA SER A 229 8.81 3.64 13.10
C SER A 229 9.36 2.47 12.26
N PRO A 230 8.60 1.37 12.08
CA PRO A 230 9.00 0.28 11.19
C PRO A 230 8.83 0.64 9.70
N ILE A 231 8.58 1.90 9.37
CA ILE A 231 8.36 2.41 8.01
C ILE A 231 9.30 3.58 7.72
N ALA A 232 9.92 3.54 6.54
CA ALA A 232 10.73 4.63 5.98
C ALA A 232 10.35 4.88 4.52
N ARG A 233 10.60 6.10 4.04
CA ARG A 233 10.54 6.45 2.63
C ARG A 233 11.94 6.48 2.06
N LEU A 234 12.15 5.83 0.92
CA LEU A 234 13.43 5.78 0.22
C LEU A 234 13.26 6.41 -1.17
N LEU A 235 14.28 7.15 -1.59
CA LEU A 235 14.53 7.44 -2.99
C LEU A 235 15.48 6.37 -3.51
N VAL A 236 15.09 5.66 -4.57
CA VAL A 236 15.90 4.60 -5.16
C VAL A 236 16.04 4.79 -6.67
N THR A 237 17.17 4.36 -7.22
CA THR A 237 17.41 4.32 -8.66
C THR A 237 17.43 2.88 -9.14
N VAL A 238 16.65 2.55 -10.18
CA VAL A 238 16.66 1.22 -10.80
C VAL A 238 17.97 1.00 -11.54
N LEU A 239 18.72 -0.04 -11.18
CA LEU A 239 19.97 -0.41 -11.84
C LEU A 239 19.74 -1.45 -12.94
N ARG A 240 18.89 -2.44 -12.67
CA ARG A 240 18.60 -3.58 -13.56
C ARG A 240 17.14 -4.00 -13.41
N VAL A 241 16.55 -4.49 -14.50
CA VAL A 241 15.16 -4.95 -14.61
C VAL A 241 15.16 -6.40 -15.07
#